data_AF-A0A496B3Y5-F1
#
_entry.id   AF-A0A496B3Y5-F1
#
_cell.length_a   1.000
_cell.length_b   1.000
_cell.length_c   1.000
_cell.angle_alpha   90.00
_cell.angle_beta   90.00
_cell.angle_gamma   90.00
#
_symmetry.space_group_name_H-M   'P 1'
#
loop_
_entity.id
_entity.type
_entity.pdbx_description
1 polymer ?
#
loop_
_entity_poly.entity_id
_entity_poly.type
_entity_poly.pdbx_seq_one_letter_code
_entity_poly.pdbx_strand_id
1 'polypeptide(L)'
;MKQNQTTLVRSNVLLCVLTVCFLIMNFCSLSHAISIELVKLSRDWKPKMTNTVTVTVKLKDIPADDYPFRQGYVKFRLFDVSSWPGYCMNSPYHSGKDLTIDDNQGGSGIRWTTFLSAGNEDFITARFLGTTQTTFTIKIRAWDYGAYGSLTATLCDRYGTERAVSNTIDIPRDDNGNHIADGWLNDYFYNYGWKEDNESGPGSNGNPGDGFSAFEEYRGFFVKGRHVRTGTFTKDVFVYSKLSQGIGYASNLQSDTNNIFRVYSIYQDEMDGSRTVNWKRCSPHWTMDQKAIQVSEDSNVGGTWPYGHAWNAPNPPSIAGGATIYTKRIRNRINNTEAETISVSEAIKLVIGHEIGHNIDLPDAISIAPGQSIMQWEDNLSDKSRNYLLEWHEDEYKLVP
;
A
#
# COMPACT_ATOMS: atom_id res chain seq x y z
N MET A 1 -71.19 -20.24 -60.34
CA MET A 1 -70.50 -19.37 -59.35
C MET A 1 -69.96 -20.15 -58.14
N LYS A 2 -69.19 -21.24 -58.33
CA LYS A 2 -68.64 -22.03 -57.18
C LYS A 2 -67.15 -22.39 -57.29
N GLN A 3 -66.43 -21.95 -58.32
CA GLN A 3 -65.03 -22.36 -58.56
C GLN A 3 -63.95 -21.34 -58.14
N ASN A 4 -64.33 -20.14 -57.68
CA ASN A 4 -63.35 -19.07 -57.38
C ASN A 4 -63.04 -18.83 -55.90
N GLN A 5 -63.70 -19.51 -54.96
CA GLN A 5 -63.43 -19.30 -53.52
C GLN A 5 -62.26 -20.12 -52.98
N THR A 6 -61.93 -21.27 -53.59
CA THR A 6 -60.87 -22.16 -53.08
C THR A 6 -59.46 -21.65 -53.35
N THR A 7 -59.27 -20.89 -54.43
CA THR A 7 -57.96 -20.35 -54.83
C THR A 7 -57.55 -19.14 -53.99
N LEU A 8 -58.52 -18.32 -53.57
CA LEU A 8 -58.28 -17.12 -52.76
C LEU A 8 -57.84 -17.46 -51.33
N VAL A 9 -58.41 -18.51 -50.73
CA VAL A 9 -58.06 -18.97 -49.37
C VAL A 9 -56.64 -19.56 -49.34
N ARG A 10 -56.21 -20.28 -50.38
CA ARG A 10 -54.84 -20.83 -50.46
C ARG A 10 -53.77 -19.74 -50.59
N SER A 11 -54.06 -18.64 -51.29
CA SER A 11 -53.13 -17.52 -51.47
C SER A 11 -52.89 -16.75 -50.16
N ASN A 12 -53.94 -16.53 -49.37
CA ASN A 12 -53.84 -15.80 -48.09
C ASN A 12 -53.17 -16.63 -46.98
N VAL A 13 -53.34 -17.95 -46.98
CA VAL A 13 -52.62 -18.83 -46.03
C VAL A 13 -51.13 -18.89 -46.38
N LEU A 14 -50.77 -18.95 -47.67
CA LEU A 14 -49.37 -18.94 -48.10
C LEU A 14 -48.67 -17.61 -47.77
N LEU A 15 -49.38 -16.49 -47.94
CA LEU A 15 -48.88 -15.16 -47.59
C LEU A 15 -48.74 -14.98 -46.06
N CYS A 16 -49.67 -15.52 -45.27
CA CYS A 16 -49.54 -15.52 -43.80
C CYS A 16 -48.36 -16.40 -43.33
N VAL A 17 -48.16 -17.59 -43.90
CA VAL A 17 -47.02 -18.46 -43.54
C VAL A 17 -45.70 -17.81 -43.95
N LEU A 18 -45.61 -17.19 -45.13
CA LEU A 18 -44.41 -16.47 -45.56
C LEU A 18 -44.12 -15.26 -44.66
N THR A 19 -45.14 -14.47 -44.29
CA THR A 19 -44.95 -13.31 -43.40
C THR A 19 -44.56 -13.73 -41.98
N VAL A 20 -45.13 -14.82 -41.45
CA VAL A 20 -44.76 -15.38 -40.14
C VAL A 20 -43.35 -16.00 -40.19
N CYS A 21 -42.97 -16.69 -41.26
CA CYS A 21 -41.59 -17.16 -41.46
C CYS A 21 -40.61 -15.98 -41.59
N PHE A 22 -40.97 -14.89 -42.26
CA PHE A 22 -40.13 -13.69 -42.37
C PHE A 22 -39.98 -12.97 -41.02
N LEU A 23 -41.05 -12.93 -40.21
CA LEU A 23 -41.00 -12.41 -38.84
C LEU A 23 -40.17 -13.32 -37.93
N ILE A 24 -40.35 -14.64 -37.97
CA ILE A 24 -39.56 -15.60 -37.18
C ILE A 24 -38.09 -15.57 -37.60
N MET A 25 -37.77 -15.44 -38.89
CA MET A 25 -36.39 -15.31 -39.36
C MET A 25 -35.75 -13.98 -38.97
N ASN A 26 -36.51 -12.87 -38.94
CA ASN A 26 -35.99 -11.58 -38.44
C ASN A 26 -35.81 -11.58 -36.91
N PHE A 27 -36.69 -12.24 -36.15
CA PHE A 27 -36.54 -12.40 -34.70
C PHE A 27 -35.42 -13.40 -34.30
N CYS A 28 -34.99 -14.28 -35.20
CA CYS A 28 -33.90 -15.23 -34.94
C CYS A 28 -32.50 -14.67 -35.23
N SER A 29 -32.39 -13.42 -35.70
CA SER A 29 -31.10 -12.76 -35.99
C SER A 29 -30.84 -11.55 -35.08
N LEU A 30 -31.06 -11.71 -33.78
CA LEU A 30 -30.20 -11.02 -32.83
C LEU A 30 -28.81 -11.66 -32.95
N SER A 31 -28.07 -11.32 -34.01
CA SER A 31 -26.64 -11.63 -34.10
C SER A 31 -26.00 -10.92 -32.91
N HIS A 32 -25.71 -11.67 -31.86
CA HIS A 32 -24.96 -11.12 -30.75
C HIS A 32 -23.59 -10.75 -31.30
N ALA A 33 -23.23 -9.47 -31.17
CA ALA A 33 -21.95 -8.99 -31.65
C ALA A 33 -20.84 -9.67 -30.86
N ILE A 34 -19.86 -10.24 -31.57
CA ILE A 34 -18.66 -10.83 -30.95
C ILE A 34 -18.06 -9.81 -29.98
N SER A 35 -17.78 -10.26 -28.76
CA SER A 35 -17.21 -9.38 -27.73
C SER A 35 -16.09 -10.05 -26.95
N ILE A 36 -15.25 -9.21 -26.36
CA ILE A 36 -14.15 -9.58 -25.48
C ILE A 36 -14.28 -8.78 -24.18
N GLU A 37 -14.05 -9.43 -23.05
CA GLU A 37 -14.15 -8.85 -21.72
C GLU A 37 -12.92 -9.23 -20.90
N LEU A 38 -12.32 -8.23 -20.24
CA LEU A 38 -11.34 -8.44 -19.19
C LEU A 38 -12.06 -8.42 -17.84
N VAL A 39 -12.00 -9.52 -17.11
CA VAL A 39 -12.60 -9.62 -15.78
C VAL A 39 -11.78 -8.79 -14.80
N LYS A 40 -12.45 -7.86 -14.09
CA LYS A 40 -11.81 -7.06 -13.03
C LYS A 40 -11.13 -7.95 -12.00
N LEU A 41 -10.01 -7.47 -11.47
CA LEU A 41 -9.26 -8.15 -10.42
C LEU A 41 -10.04 -8.18 -9.09
N SER A 42 -9.69 -9.12 -8.22
CA SER A 42 -10.15 -9.07 -6.82
C SER A 42 -9.62 -7.81 -6.14
N ARG A 43 -10.44 -7.18 -5.28
CA ARG A 43 -10.00 -6.06 -4.41
C ARG A 43 -8.82 -6.49 -3.51
N ASP A 44 -8.73 -7.77 -3.17
CA ASP A 44 -7.73 -8.27 -2.22
C ASP A 44 -6.31 -8.26 -2.79
N TRP A 45 -6.17 -8.39 -4.11
CA TRP A 45 -4.86 -8.44 -4.74
C TRP A 45 -4.20 -7.07 -4.68
N LYS A 46 -2.98 -7.06 -4.16
CA LYS A 46 -2.12 -5.89 -4.07
C LYS A 46 -0.77 -6.23 -4.68
N PRO A 47 -0.15 -5.31 -5.42
CA PRO A 47 1.19 -5.48 -5.94
C PRO A 47 2.17 -5.66 -4.78
N LYS A 48 3.15 -6.53 -5.00
CA LYS A 48 4.27 -6.78 -4.10
C LYS A 48 5.50 -7.01 -4.98
N MET A 49 6.67 -6.84 -4.39
CA MET A 49 7.92 -7.20 -5.06
C MET A 49 7.84 -8.63 -5.61
N THR A 50 7.90 -8.77 -6.94
CA THR A 50 7.90 -10.02 -7.72
C THR A 50 6.63 -10.86 -7.72
N ASN A 51 5.49 -10.37 -7.20
CA ASN A 51 4.26 -11.15 -7.28
C ASN A 51 3.57 -11.00 -8.64
N THR A 52 2.81 -12.02 -9.04
CA THR A 52 2.08 -12.05 -10.31
C THR A 52 0.58 -12.07 -10.05
N VAL A 53 -0.18 -11.35 -10.87
CA VAL A 53 -1.64 -11.43 -10.95
C VAL A 53 -2.06 -12.12 -12.24
N THR A 54 -3.17 -12.84 -12.19
CA THR A 54 -3.77 -13.49 -13.36
C THR A 54 -5.07 -12.79 -13.71
N VAL A 55 -5.13 -12.20 -14.91
CA VAL A 55 -6.34 -11.57 -15.45
C VAL A 55 -7.08 -12.60 -16.31
N THR A 56 -8.39 -12.72 -16.09
CA THR A 56 -9.25 -13.59 -16.90
C THR A 56 -9.79 -12.82 -18.11
N VAL A 57 -9.69 -13.46 -19.27
CA VAL A 57 -10.19 -12.96 -20.55
C VAL A 57 -11.35 -13.83 -20.97
N LYS A 58 -12.49 -13.21 -21.26
CA LYS A 58 -13.70 -13.91 -21.75
C LYS A 58 -14.02 -13.42 -23.15
N LEU A 59 -14.21 -14.38 -24.05
CA LEU A 59 -14.71 -14.16 -25.39
C LEU A 59 -16.18 -14.60 -25.43
N LYS A 60 -17.05 -13.81 -26.06
CA LYS A 60 -18.48 -14.14 -26.16
C LYS A 60 -18.92 -14.08 -27.61
N ASP A 61 -19.96 -14.87 -27.89
CA ASP A 61 -20.65 -14.89 -29.18
C ASP A 61 -19.75 -15.25 -30.37
N ILE A 62 -18.63 -15.94 -30.12
CA ILE A 62 -17.79 -16.52 -31.18
C ILE A 62 -18.53 -17.71 -31.79
N PRO A 63 -18.88 -17.69 -33.08
CA PRO A 63 -19.53 -18.82 -33.72
C PRO A 63 -18.64 -20.05 -33.66
N ALA A 64 -19.24 -21.20 -33.34
CA ALA A 64 -18.49 -22.43 -33.18
C ALA A 64 -17.67 -22.76 -34.44
N ASP A 65 -18.18 -22.47 -35.62
CA ASP A 65 -17.60 -22.74 -36.93
C ASP A 65 -16.74 -21.60 -37.52
N ASP A 66 -16.48 -20.53 -36.77
CA ASP A 66 -15.73 -19.38 -37.27
C ASP A 66 -14.22 -19.64 -37.35
N TYR A 67 -13.82 -20.25 -38.47
CA TYR A 67 -12.43 -20.60 -38.77
C TYR A 67 -11.46 -19.41 -38.71
N PRO A 68 -11.79 -18.22 -39.25
CA PRO A 68 -11.00 -17.01 -39.03
C PRO A 68 -10.67 -16.70 -37.57
N PHE A 69 -11.58 -16.94 -36.63
CA PHE A 69 -11.33 -16.73 -35.20
C PHE A 69 -10.53 -17.87 -34.56
N ARG A 70 -10.77 -19.12 -34.97
CA ARG A 70 -9.97 -20.28 -34.50
C ARG A 70 -8.49 -20.20 -34.88
N GLN A 71 -8.13 -19.33 -35.83
CA GLN A 71 -6.76 -18.96 -36.21
C GLN A 71 -6.42 -17.49 -35.92
N GLY A 72 -7.32 -16.78 -35.26
CA GLY A 72 -7.15 -15.39 -34.86
C GLY A 72 -6.25 -15.26 -33.64
N TYR A 73 -6.27 -14.07 -33.04
CA TYR A 73 -5.42 -13.77 -31.91
C TYR A 73 -5.93 -12.58 -31.09
N VAL A 74 -5.47 -12.48 -29.85
CA VAL A 74 -5.73 -11.34 -28.97
C VAL A 74 -4.44 -10.57 -28.76
N LYS A 75 -4.45 -9.27 -29.04
CA LYS A 75 -3.38 -8.34 -28.69
C LYS A 75 -3.69 -7.76 -27.32
N PHE A 76 -2.77 -7.89 -26.38
CA PHE A 76 -2.84 -7.18 -25.11
C PHE A 76 -1.92 -5.98 -25.15
N ARG A 77 -2.36 -4.90 -24.50
CA ARG A 77 -1.58 -3.70 -24.25
C ARG A 77 -1.68 -3.37 -22.77
N LEU A 78 -0.56 -3.48 -22.07
CA LEU A 78 -0.37 -2.96 -20.72
C LEU A 78 0.23 -1.56 -20.88
N PHE A 79 -0.41 -0.54 -20.34
CA PHE A 79 -0.02 0.86 -20.53
C PHE A 79 -0.25 1.66 -19.24
N ASP A 80 0.15 2.93 -19.26
CA ASP A 80 0.12 3.82 -18.08
C ASP A 80 0.81 3.19 -16.86
N VAL A 81 1.90 2.47 -17.12
CA VAL A 81 2.62 1.73 -16.08
C VAL A 81 3.51 2.68 -15.29
N SER A 82 3.42 2.60 -13.96
CA SER A 82 4.29 3.35 -13.06
C SER A 82 5.77 2.94 -13.20
N SER A 83 6.67 3.85 -12.83
CA SER A 83 8.13 3.64 -12.90
C SER A 83 8.82 4.29 -11.71
N TRP A 84 8.39 3.90 -10.52
CA TRP A 84 8.86 4.48 -9.28
C TRP A 84 10.31 4.07 -8.98
N PRO A 85 11.11 4.97 -8.36
CA PRO A 85 12.44 4.58 -7.91
C PRO A 85 12.35 3.61 -6.73
N GLY A 86 13.05 2.49 -6.80
CA GLY A 86 13.03 1.48 -5.74
C GLY A 86 11.87 0.50 -5.85
N TYR A 87 11.62 -0.25 -4.78
CA TYR A 87 10.48 -1.19 -4.68
C TYR A 87 9.38 -0.71 -3.72
N CYS A 88 9.72 0.22 -2.83
CA CYS A 88 8.84 0.90 -1.89
C CYS A 88 9.53 2.21 -1.44
N MET A 89 8.98 2.93 -0.45
CA MET A 89 9.41 4.29 -0.08
C MET A 89 10.86 4.40 0.45
N ASN A 90 11.39 3.33 1.06
CA ASN A 90 12.72 3.27 1.66
C ASN A 90 13.58 2.09 1.17
N SER A 91 13.31 1.62 -0.05
CA SER A 91 14.00 0.47 -0.63
C SER A 91 15.25 0.87 -1.43
N PRO A 92 16.25 -0.03 -1.59
CA PRO A 92 17.35 0.14 -2.54
C PRO A 92 16.85 0.57 -3.92
N TYR A 93 17.72 1.26 -4.67
CA TYR A 93 17.34 1.78 -5.99
C TYR A 93 17.03 0.64 -6.97
N HIS A 94 15.84 0.72 -7.54
CA HIS A 94 15.40 -0.04 -8.70
C HIS A 94 14.88 0.97 -9.73
N SER A 95 15.08 0.65 -11.00
CA SER A 95 14.62 1.45 -12.12
C SER A 95 13.99 0.53 -13.16
N GLY A 96 12.87 0.95 -13.74
CA GLY A 96 12.16 0.18 -14.74
C GLY A 96 10.67 0.41 -14.62
N LYS A 97 9.90 -0.43 -15.30
CA LYS A 97 8.47 -0.49 -15.12
C LYS A 97 8.12 -1.27 -13.86
N ASP A 98 7.13 -0.79 -13.15
CA ASP A 98 6.68 -1.46 -11.93
C ASP A 98 5.72 -2.61 -12.24
N LEU A 99 5.13 -2.64 -13.44
CA LEU A 99 4.38 -3.77 -13.98
C LEU A 99 4.97 -4.20 -15.31
N THR A 100 5.03 -5.52 -15.52
CA THR A 100 5.41 -6.09 -16.81
C THR A 100 4.53 -7.28 -17.15
N ILE A 101 4.32 -7.54 -18.43
CA ILE A 101 3.72 -8.80 -18.84
C ILE A 101 4.67 -9.95 -18.47
N ASP A 102 4.15 -10.94 -17.75
CA ASP A 102 4.97 -12.08 -17.29
C ASP A 102 5.47 -12.89 -18.50
N ASP A 103 6.72 -13.33 -18.48
CA ASP A 103 7.33 -14.12 -19.56
C ASP A 103 6.81 -15.56 -19.58
N ASN A 104 6.32 -16.06 -18.44
CA ASN A 104 5.82 -17.42 -18.28
C ASN A 104 4.27 -17.48 -18.37
N GLN A 105 3.77 -17.18 -19.57
CA GLN A 105 2.36 -17.30 -19.88
C GLN A 105 1.95 -18.77 -20.11
N GLY A 106 0.79 -19.14 -19.58
CA GLY A 106 0.20 -20.48 -19.75
C GLY A 106 -1.02 -20.47 -20.67
N GLY A 107 -1.68 -21.62 -20.80
CA GLY A 107 -2.94 -21.76 -21.54
C GLY A 107 -2.87 -22.85 -22.59
N SER A 108 -3.70 -23.89 -22.43
CA SER A 108 -3.79 -24.97 -23.42
C SER A 108 -4.35 -24.41 -24.74
N GLY A 109 -3.73 -24.74 -25.87
CA GLY A 109 -4.19 -24.29 -27.20
C GLY A 109 -3.97 -22.80 -27.47
N ILE A 110 -3.16 -22.11 -26.66
CA ILE A 110 -2.74 -20.72 -26.87
C ILE A 110 -1.24 -20.70 -27.10
N ARG A 111 -0.81 -19.96 -28.14
CA ARG A 111 0.59 -19.64 -28.38
C ARG A 111 0.83 -18.17 -28.14
N TRP A 112 1.64 -17.86 -27.14
CA TRP A 112 2.10 -16.50 -26.86
C TRP A 112 3.22 -16.12 -27.83
N THR A 113 3.09 -14.94 -28.43
CA THR A 113 3.98 -14.41 -29.47
C THR A 113 4.14 -12.91 -29.29
N THR A 114 5.19 -12.36 -29.90
CA THR A 114 5.46 -10.90 -30.00
C THR A 114 5.47 -10.21 -28.64
N PHE A 115 6.63 -10.19 -28.00
CA PHE A 115 6.87 -9.35 -26.83
C PHE A 115 7.51 -8.06 -27.29
N LEU A 116 6.82 -6.94 -27.11
CA LEU A 116 7.35 -5.61 -27.40
C LEU A 116 7.16 -4.75 -26.17
N SER A 117 8.25 -4.15 -25.71
CA SER A 117 8.23 -3.12 -24.67
C SER A 117 8.68 -1.81 -25.31
N ALA A 118 7.82 -0.79 -25.28
CA ALA A 118 8.09 0.52 -25.84
C ALA A 118 7.61 1.60 -24.88
N GLY A 119 8.51 2.47 -24.42
CA GLY A 119 8.20 3.46 -23.38
C GLY A 119 7.60 2.79 -22.14
N ASN A 120 6.47 3.30 -21.65
CA ASN A 120 5.75 2.76 -20.49
C ASN A 120 4.70 1.69 -20.85
N GLU A 121 4.85 1.05 -22.02
CA GLU A 121 3.86 0.10 -22.54
C GLU A 121 4.48 -1.24 -22.89
N ASP A 122 3.79 -2.31 -22.54
CA ASP A 122 4.11 -3.68 -22.95
C ASP A 122 2.99 -4.24 -23.82
N PHE A 123 3.39 -4.99 -24.84
CA PHE A 123 2.50 -5.68 -25.75
C PHE A 123 2.83 -7.17 -25.80
N ILE A 124 1.78 -7.99 -25.81
CA ILE A 124 1.89 -9.42 -26.07
C ILE A 124 0.72 -9.88 -26.94
N THR A 125 0.94 -10.90 -27.78
CA THR A 125 -0.10 -11.49 -28.61
C THR A 125 -0.35 -12.95 -28.24
N ALA A 126 -1.59 -13.29 -27.91
CA ALA A 126 -2.07 -14.67 -27.73
C ALA A 126 -2.72 -15.18 -29.01
N ARG A 127 -2.09 -16.13 -29.71
CA ARG A 127 -2.65 -16.77 -30.92
C ARG A 127 -3.39 -18.05 -30.57
N PHE A 128 -4.57 -18.25 -31.16
CA PHE A 128 -5.33 -19.48 -30.99
C PHE A 128 -4.78 -20.59 -31.90
N LEU A 129 -4.62 -21.80 -31.35
CA LEU A 129 -4.18 -22.98 -32.09
C LEU A 129 -5.35 -23.96 -32.30
N GLY A 130 -6.41 -23.50 -32.98
CA GLY A 130 -7.60 -24.33 -33.24
C GLY A 130 -8.40 -24.68 -31.98
N THR A 131 -8.23 -23.91 -30.91
CA THR A 131 -8.96 -24.08 -29.66
C THR A 131 -10.39 -23.52 -29.77
N THR A 132 -11.33 -24.15 -29.05
CA THR A 132 -12.70 -23.63 -28.83
C THR A 132 -12.83 -22.93 -27.48
N GLN A 133 -11.72 -22.70 -26.77
CA GLN A 133 -11.75 -21.98 -25.50
C GLN A 133 -12.18 -20.54 -25.72
N THR A 134 -13.26 -20.18 -25.02
CA THR A 134 -13.78 -18.81 -24.93
C THR A 134 -13.34 -18.12 -23.64
N THR A 135 -12.52 -18.78 -22.82
CA THR A 135 -11.97 -18.19 -21.59
C THR A 135 -10.54 -18.66 -21.40
N PHE A 136 -9.64 -17.72 -21.11
CA PHE A 136 -8.24 -17.98 -20.81
C PHE A 136 -7.68 -16.85 -19.95
N THR A 137 -6.38 -16.89 -19.63
CA THR A 137 -5.78 -15.93 -18.71
C THR A 137 -4.47 -15.34 -19.24
N ILE A 138 -4.14 -14.14 -18.76
CA ILE A 138 -2.85 -13.48 -18.93
C ILE A 138 -2.26 -13.16 -17.56
N LYS A 139 -0.95 -13.34 -17.41
CA LYS A 139 -0.20 -13.03 -16.18
C LYS A 139 0.53 -11.70 -16.28
N ILE A 140 0.40 -10.87 -15.25
CA ILE A 140 1.11 -9.59 -15.12
C ILE A 140 1.93 -9.64 -13.83
N ARG A 141 3.22 -9.32 -13.92
CA ARG A 141 4.17 -9.33 -12.79
C ARG A 141 4.36 -7.92 -12.26
N ALA A 142 4.34 -7.75 -10.94
CA ALA A 142 4.66 -6.52 -10.26
C ALA A 142 6.09 -6.54 -9.70
N TRP A 143 6.72 -5.38 -9.73
CA TRP A 143 8.08 -5.17 -9.23
C TRP A 143 8.10 -4.21 -8.04
N ASP A 144 7.15 -3.28 -7.95
CA ASP A 144 7.01 -2.30 -6.85
C ASP A 144 5.74 -2.56 -6.04
N TYR A 145 5.73 -2.18 -4.75
CA TYR A 145 4.56 -2.31 -3.88
C TYR A 145 3.48 -1.22 -4.16
N GLY A 146 3.81 -0.14 -4.84
CA GLY A 146 2.90 0.89 -5.33
C GLY A 146 2.69 0.82 -6.84
N ALA A 147 2.98 -0.33 -7.46
CA ALA A 147 2.86 -0.51 -8.90
C ALA A 147 1.40 -0.30 -9.38
N TYR A 148 1.21 0.50 -10.42
CA TYR A 148 -0.08 0.59 -11.10
C TYR A 148 0.08 0.59 -12.63
N GLY A 149 -1.02 0.31 -13.33
CA GLY A 149 -1.15 0.44 -14.78
C GLY A 149 -2.47 -0.13 -15.27
N SER A 150 -2.75 0.05 -16.56
CA SER A 150 -4.02 -0.34 -17.18
C SER A 150 -3.81 -1.38 -18.28
N LEU A 151 -4.75 -2.31 -18.40
CA LEU A 151 -4.73 -3.39 -19.40
C LEU A 151 -5.95 -3.31 -20.32
N THR A 152 -5.70 -3.42 -21.62
CA THR A 152 -6.74 -3.62 -22.64
C THR A 152 -6.40 -4.79 -23.55
N ALA A 153 -7.42 -5.37 -24.18
CA ALA A 153 -7.30 -6.49 -25.09
C ALA A 153 -8.11 -6.25 -26.38
N THR A 154 -7.48 -6.47 -27.52
CA THR A 154 -8.09 -6.37 -28.84
C THR A 154 -8.14 -7.74 -29.49
N LEU A 155 -9.34 -8.19 -29.84
CA LEU A 155 -9.57 -9.44 -30.56
C LEU A 155 -9.45 -9.19 -32.07
N CYS A 156 -8.57 -9.95 -32.72
CA CYS A 156 -8.32 -9.90 -34.16
C CYS A 156 -8.59 -11.25 -34.81
N ASP A 157 -9.08 -11.22 -36.05
CA ASP A 157 -9.15 -12.43 -36.89
C ASP A 157 -7.77 -12.81 -37.48
N ARG A 158 -7.72 -13.93 -38.22
CA ARG A 158 -6.48 -14.39 -38.87
C ARG A 158 -5.85 -13.42 -39.87
N TYR A 159 -6.62 -12.45 -40.39
CA TYR A 159 -6.15 -11.43 -41.33
C TYR A 159 -5.65 -10.17 -40.61
N GLY A 160 -5.83 -10.11 -39.29
CA GLY A 160 -5.47 -8.95 -38.47
C GLY A 160 -6.55 -7.87 -38.43
N THR A 161 -7.77 -8.16 -38.90
CA THR A 161 -8.91 -7.26 -38.76
C THR A 161 -9.34 -7.24 -37.30
N GLU A 162 -9.47 -6.06 -36.71
CA GLU A 162 -10.03 -5.91 -35.36
C GLU A 162 -11.51 -6.22 -35.37
N ARG A 163 -11.95 -7.05 -34.43
CA ARG A 163 -13.32 -7.55 -34.33
C ARG A 163 -14.01 -7.06 -33.07
N ALA A 164 -13.27 -6.93 -31.98
CA ALA A 164 -13.75 -6.38 -30.73
C ALA A 164 -12.59 -5.83 -29.89
N VAL A 165 -12.88 -4.85 -29.03
CA VAL A 165 -11.96 -4.31 -28.04
C VAL A 165 -12.62 -4.47 -26.66
N SER A 166 -11.83 -4.84 -25.66
CA SER A 166 -12.34 -5.07 -24.31
C SER A 166 -12.60 -3.77 -23.58
N ASN A 167 -13.26 -3.88 -22.43
CA ASN A 167 -13.11 -2.88 -21.37
C ASN A 167 -11.62 -2.75 -20.98
N THR A 168 -11.24 -1.57 -20.52
CA THR A 168 -9.98 -1.36 -19.80
C THR A 168 -10.17 -1.78 -18.34
N ILE A 169 -9.14 -2.41 -17.76
CA ILE A 169 -9.08 -2.66 -16.31
C ILE A 169 -7.79 -2.08 -15.75
N ASP A 170 -7.84 -1.66 -14.49
CA ASP A 170 -6.66 -1.22 -13.75
C ASP A 170 -6.06 -2.37 -12.95
N ILE A 171 -4.74 -2.34 -12.82
CA ILE A 171 -3.92 -3.30 -12.10
C ILE A 171 -3.05 -2.52 -11.12
N PRO A 172 -3.24 -2.64 -9.79
CA PRO A 172 -4.34 -3.33 -9.12
C PRO A 172 -5.71 -2.72 -9.45
N ARG A 173 -6.79 -3.37 -9.00
CA ARG A 173 -8.13 -2.79 -9.12
C ARG A 173 -8.18 -1.45 -8.37
N ASP A 174 -8.55 -0.41 -9.11
CA ASP A 174 -8.59 0.99 -8.71
C ASP A 174 -9.84 1.63 -9.33
N ASP A 175 -10.99 1.37 -8.74
CA ASP A 175 -12.27 1.81 -9.32
C ASP A 175 -12.54 3.31 -9.07
N ASN A 176 -11.77 3.97 -8.20
CA ASN A 176 -11.87 5.40 -7.89
C ASN A 176 -10.81 6.26 -8.61
N GLY A 177 -9.81 5.64 -9.26
CA GLY A 177 -8.77 6.31 -10.03
C GLY A 177 -7.74 7.05 -9.18
N ASN A 178 -7.45 6.57 -7.97
CA ASN A 178 -6.47 7.20 -7.07
C ASN A 178 -5.10 6.47 -7.04
N HIS A 179 -4.88 5.49 -7.92
CA HIS A 179 -3.67 4.67 -8.01
C HIS A 179 -3.36 3.82 -6.77
N ILE A 180 -4.36 3.62 -5.91
CA ILE A 180 -4.29 2.79 -4.71
C ILE A 180 -5.26 1.63 -4.88
N ALA A 181 -4.84 0.42 -4.53
CA ALA A 181 -5.73 -0.74 -4.64
C ALA A 181 -6.96 -0.57 -3.75
N ASP A 182 -8.15 -0.79 -4.31
CA ASP A 182 -9.45 -0.68 -3.62
C ASP A 182 -9.59 -1.57 -2.38
N GLY A 183 -8.77 -2.61 -2.24
CA GLY A 183 -8.73 -3.47 -1.05
C GLY A 183 -7.59 -3.17 -0.09
N TRP A 184 -6.98 -1.99 -0.16
CA TRP A 184 -6.20 -1.42 0.95
C TRP A 184 -7.07 -0.54 1.84
N LEU A 185 -7.87 0.35 1.25
CA LEU A 185 -8.83 1.18 1.99
C LEU A 185 -10.05 0.34 2.38
N ASN A 186 -10.48 0.49 3.63
CA ASN A 186 -11.82 0.10 4.05
C ASN A 186 -12.85 1.02 3.37
N ASP A 187 -14.09 0.54 3.20
CA ASP A 187 -15.10 1.20 2.36
C ASP A 187 -15.40 2.67 2.79
N TYR A 188 -15.12 3.03 4.05
CA TYR A 188 -15.25 4.41 4.53
C TYR A 188 -14.29 5.41 3.84
N PHE A 189 -13.10 4.94 3.44
CA PHE A 189 -12.04 5.76 2.84
C PHE A 189 -11.91 5.49 1.35
N TYR A 190 -12.89 4.83 0.75
CA TYR A 190 -12.88 4.53 -0.68
C TYR A 190 -12.74 5.79 -1.57
N ASN A 191 -13.02 7.00 -1.09
CA ASN A 191 -12.80 8.24 -1.85
C ASN A 191 -11.59 9.06 -1.38
N TYR A 192 -10.73 8.49 -0.54
CA TYR A 192 -9.56 9.21 -0.01
C TYR A 192 -8.57 9.49 -1.14
N GLY A 193 -8.19 10.76 -1.27
CA GLY A 193 -7.23 11.19 -2.26
C GLY A 193 -5.85 10.62 -1.97
N TRP A 194 -5.15 10.20 -3.02
CA TRP A 194 -3.79 9.67 -2.95
C TRP A 194 -2.73 10.60 -2.33
N LYS A 195 -3.05 11.89 -2.17
CA LYS A 195 -2.18 12.92 -1.56
C LYS A 195 -2.60 13.32 -0.14
N GLU A 196 -3.69 12.76 0.38
CA GLU A 196 -4.19 13.10 1.71
C GLU A 196 -3.28 12.54 2.82
N ASP A 197 -3.18 13.28 3.92
CA ASP A 197 -2.33 13.05 5.11
C ASP A 197 -3.09 13.70 6.30
N ASN A 198 -4.27 13.17 6.61
CA ASN A 198 -5.22 13.78 7.55
C ASN A 198 -5.39 12.98 8.84
N GLU A 199 -4.39 12.18 9.22
CA GLU A 199 -4.39 11.38 10.44
C GLU A 199 -4.59 12.30 11.66
N SER A 200 -5.68 12.10 12.39
CA SER A 200 -6.02 12.90 13.56
C SER A 200 -5.55 12.23 14.85
N GLY A 201 -5.01 12.99 15.80
CA GLY A 201 -4.61 12.49 17.13
C GLY A 201 -3.70 13.48 17.86
N PRO A 202 -3.43 13.28 19.17
CA PRO A 202 -2.47 14.09 19.89
C PRO A 202 -1.04 13.89 19.35
N GLY A 203 -0.15 14.83 19.67
CA GLY A 203 1.22 14.89 19.17
C GLY A 203 1.36 15.62 17.83
N SER A 204 2.61 15.73 17.35
CA SER A 204 2.98 16.57 16.18
C SER A 204 2.54 18.04 16.26
N ASN A 205 2.47 18.63 17.45
CA ASN A 205 1.98 20.01 17.68
C ASN A 205 0.53 20.22 17.19
N GLY A 206 -0.30 19.17 17.22
CA GLY A 206 -1.70 19.20 16.78
C GLY A 206 -1.91 19.26 15.27
N ASN A 207 -0.84 19.14 14.47
CA ASN A 207 -0.97 19.07 13.02
C ASN A 207 -1.61 17.74 12.60
N PRO A 208 -2.55 17.74 11.63
CA PRO A 208 -3.00 16.52 10.97
C PRO A 208 -1.82 15.81 10.30
N GLY A 209 -1.95 14.49 10.19
CA GLY A 209 -0.99 13.70 9.44
C GLY A 209 0.29 13.37 10.19
N ASP A 210 1.09 12.49 9.60
CA ASP A 210 2.44 12.18 10.03
C ASP A 210 3.50 12.56 8.98
N GLY A 211 3.06 13.11 7.85
CA GLY A 211 3.90 13.53 6.74
C GLY A 211 3.87 12.59 5.54
N PHE A 212 3.18 11.46 5.62
CA PHE A 212 2.99 10.56 4.49
C PHE A 212 1.65 10.79 3.81
N SER A 213 1.68 10.89 2.49
CA SER A 213 0.45 10.78 1.72
C SER A 213 -0.11 9.35 1.77
N ALA A 214 -1.42 9.20 1.58
CA ALA A 214 -2.07 7.90 1.51
C ALA A 214 -1.42 6.94 0.50
N PHE A 215 -0.88 7.45 -0.62
CA PHE A 215 -0.13 6.61 -1.54
C PHE A 215 1.23 6.16 -0.98
N GLU A 216 1.94 6.99 -0.23
CA GLU A 216 3.21 6.60 0.41
C GLU A 216 2.97 5.54 1.48
N GLU A 217 1.92 5.69 2.27
CA GLU A 217 1.47 4.69 3.24
C GLU A 217 1.08 3.37 2.55
N TYR A 218 0.32 3.48 1.45
CA TYR A 218 -0.02 2.36 0.60
C TYR A 218 1.25 1.70 0.09
N ARG A 219 2.09 2.39 -0.69
CA ARG A 219 3.34 1.86 -1.27
C ARG A 219 4.25 1.27 -0.20
N GLY A 220 4.24 1.85 0.99
CA GLY A 220 4.78 1.28 2.22
C GLY A 220 6.29 1.33 2.33
N PHE A 221 6.79 0.69 3.39
CA PHE A 221 8.16 0.79 3.87
C PHE A 221 8.70 -0.59 4.24
N PHE A 222 9.99 -0.82 4.05
CA PHE A 222 10.74 -1.84 4.74
C PHE A 222 10.96 -1.44 6.20
N VAL A 223 10.65 -2.35 7.10
CA VAL A 223 10.89 -2.25 8.54
C VAL A 223 11.63 -3.51 8.93
N LYS A 224 12.92 -3.38 9.22
CA LYS A 224 13.84 -4.50 9.48
C LYS A 224 13.81 -5.58 8.39
N GLY A 225 13.91 -5.14 7.13
CA GLY A 225 13.94 -5.99 5.95
C GLY A 225 12.59 -6.59 5.55
N ARG A 226 11.50 -6.23 6.25
CA ARG A 226 10.14 -6.67 5.92
C ARG A 226 9.27 -5.51 5.45
N HIS A 227 8.62 -5.67 4.31
CA HIS A 227 7.67 -4.68 3.80
C HIS A 227 6.41 -4.60 4.68
N VAL A 228 5.99 -3.37 4.95
CA VAL A 228 4.79 -2.98 5.70
C VAL A 228 4.13 -1.85 4.93
N ARG A 229 2.82 -2.00 4.64
CA ARG A 229 1.97 -0.85 4.31
C ARG A 229 1.52 -0.24 5.63
N THR A 230 1.62 1.07 5.76
CA THR A 230 1.14 1.76 6.95
C THR A 230 -0.36 2.04 6.81
N GLY A 231 -0.94 2.87 7.67
CA GLY A 231 -2.39 3.02 7.66
C GLY A 231 -2.87 4.41 8.06
N THR A 232 -3.86 4.87 7.28
CA THR A 232 -4.48 6.20 7.26
C THR A 232 -5.21 6.65 8.55
N PHE A 233 -4.99 5.97 9.67
CA PHE A 233 -5.68 6.22 10.94
C PHE A 233 -4.74 6.48 12.11
N THR A 234 -3.47 6.12 11.95
CA THR A 234 -2.48 6.10 13.01
C THR A 234 -1.26 6.81 12.51
N LYS A 235 -0.74 7.77 13.26
CA LYS A 235 0.51 8.42 12.87
C LYS A 235 1.66 7.42 13.01
N ASP A 236 2.42 7.23 11.95
CA ASP A 236 3.54 6.30 11.93
C ASP A 236 4.84 7.03 12.24
N VAL A 237 5.65 6.44 13.12
CA VAL A 237 6.90 7.02 13.62
C VAL A 237 8.02 6.02 13.41
N PHE A 238 9.01 6.39 12.62
CA PHE A 238 10.16 5.54 12.35
C PHE A 238 11.32 5.86 13.30
N VAL A 239 11.93 4.83 13.88
CA VAL A 239 12.99 4.97 14.88
C VAL A 239 14.16 4.06 14.53
N TYR A 240 15.34 4.65 14.41
CA TYR A 240 16.61 3.94 14.32
C TYR A 240 17.36 4.08 15.65
N SER A 241 17.69 2.97 16.30
CA SER A 241 18.44 2.98 17.56
C SER A 241 19.80 2.35 17.41
N LYS A 242 20.83 3.05 17.92
CA LYS A 242 22.20 2.54 18.04
C LYS A 242 22.42 1.74 19.33
N LEU A 243 21.48 1.78 20.27
CA LEU A 243 21.58 1.07 21.54
C LEU A 243 21.12 -0.39 21.40
N SER A 244 21.73 -1.28 22.18
CA SER A 244 21.31 -2.69 22.24
C SER A 244 19.87 -2.90 22.72
N GLN A 245 19.33 -1.92 23.44
CA GLN A 245 17.95 -1.89 23.94
C GLN A 245 16.93 -1.57 22.83
N GLY A 246 17.38 -1.29 21.60
CA GLY A 246 16.51 -0.97 20.48
C GLY A 246 15.71 0.30 20.74
N ILE A 247 14.41 0.26 20.46
CA ILE A 247 13.48 1.39 20.68
C ILE A 247 12.93 1.44 22.11
N GLY A 248 13.48 0.63 23.03
CA GLY A 248 13.04 0.60 24.42
C GLY A 248 11.55 0.35 24.54
N TYR A 249 10.91 1.10 25.43
CA TYR A 249 9.46 1.03 25.62
C TYR A 249 8.66 1.88 24.63
N ALA A 250 9.29 2.55 23.66
CA ALA A 250 8.56 3.33 22.65
C ALA A 250 7.56 2.48 21.84
N SER A 251 7.74 1.16 21.76
CA SER A 251 6.75 0.24 21.19
C SER A 251 5.39 0.32 21.88
N ASN A 252 5.37 0.73 23.16
CA ASN A 252 4.20 0.82 24.01
C ASN A 252 3.58 2.23 24.03
N LEU A 253 4.10 3.17 23.21
CA LEU A 253 3.42 4.44 22.94
C LEU A 253 2.10 4.24 22.17
N GLN A 254 1.80 2.99 21.78
CA GLN A 254 0.49 2.54 21.34
C GLN A 254 -0.50 2.59 22.51
N SER A 255 -1.44 3.54 22.52
CA SER A 255 -2.47 3.58 23.57
C SER A 255 -3.67 2.69 23.22
N ASP A 256 -4.09 1.89 24.20
CA ASP A 256 -5.20 0.92 24.12
C ASP A 256 -6.59 1.54 23.87
N THR A 257 -6.70 2.87 23.82
CA THR A 257 -8.00 3.53 23.64
C THR A 257 -8.12 4.42 22.41
N ASN A 258 -7.04 4.76 21.69
CA ASN A 258 -7.13 5.68 20.54
C ASN A 258 -6.13 5.49 19.38
N ASN A 259 -5.28 4.45 19.35
CA ASN A 259 -4.45 4.14 18.16
C ASN A 259 -3.65 5.34 17.60
N ILE A 260 -3.03 6.15 18.47
CA ILE A 260 -2.55 7.47 18.05
C ILE A 260 -1.25 7.40 17.25
N PHE A 261 -0.29 6.60 17.74
CA PHE A 261 1.00 6.41 17.10
C PHE A 261 1.35 4.94 16.92
N ARG A 262 1.96 4.62 15.79
CA ARG A 262 2.62 3.33 15.58
C ARG A 262 4.11 3.55 15.38
N VAL A 263 4.89 2.99 16.30
CA VAL A 263 6.35 3.13 16.28
C VAL A 263 7.00 1.94 15.57
N TYR A 264 7.73 2.22 14.49
CA TYR A 264 8.49 1.25 13.72
C TYR A 264 9.98 1.34 14.04
N SER A 265 10.60 0.21 14.38
CA SER A 265 12.04 0.13 14.50
C SER A 265 12.66 -0.26 13.16
N ILE A 266 13.59 0.55 12.64
CA ILE A 266 14.24 0.34 11.34
C ILE A 266 15.74 0.12 11.44
N TYR A 267 16.35 -0.36 10.35
CA TYR A 267 17.78 -0.36 10.13
C TYR A 267 18.29 0.99 9.60
N GLN A 268 19.60 1.20 9.67
CA GLN A 268 20.21 2.45 9.22
C GLN A 268 20.08 2.67 7.71
N ASP A 269 20.10 1.59 6.93
CA ASP A 269 19.95 1.61 5.46
C ASP A 269 18.48 1.71 5.01
N GLU A 270 17.53 1.68 5.96
CA GLU A 270 16.11 1.95 5.76
C GLU A 270 15.76 3.43 6.02
N MET A 271 16.77 4.31 6.07
CA MET A 271 16.69 5.77 6.02
C MET A 271 17.84 6.35 5.18
N ASP A 272 17.70 7.56 4.64
CA ASP A 272 18.80 8.23 3.94
C ASP A 272 19.78 8.94 4.89
N GLY A 273 20.81 9.58 4.35
CA GLY A 273 21.81 10.32 5.14
C GLY A 273 21.26 11.51 5.93
N SER A 274 20.07 12.01 5.57
CA SER A 274 19.32 13.05 6.28
C SER A 274 18.28 12.50 7.26
N ARG A 275 18.28 11.17 7.46
CA ARG A 275 17.31 10.36 8.21
C ARG A 275 15.92 10.32 7.58
N THR A 276 15.77 10.76 6.34
CA THR A 276 14.47 10.73 5.66
C THR A 276 14.11 9.27 5.37
N VAL A 277 12.86 8.86 5.65
CA VAL A 277 12.38 7.49 5.39
C VAL A 277 11.59 7.36 4.09
N ASN A 278 10.97 8.43 3.58
CA ASN A 278 10.30 8.43 2.27
C ASN A 278 11.21 9.01 1.15
N TRP A 279 12.50 8.66 1.14
CA TRP A 279 13.46 9.27 0.20
C TRP A 279 13.35 8.77 -1.25
N LYS A 280 12.66 7.64 -1.49
CA LYS A 280 12.39 7.12 -2.84
C LYS A 280 11.08 7.66 -3.41
N ARG A 281 10.98 8.98 -3.39
CA ARG A 281 9.85 9.77 -3.89
C ARG A 281 9.99 10.09 -5.38
N CYS A 282 8.87 10.22 -6.07
CA CYS A 282 8.80 10.95 -7.34
C CYS A 282 8.42 12.40 -7.07
N SER A 283 8.73 13.30 -8.01
CA SER A 283 8.23 14.67 -7.95
C SER A 283 6.79 14.74 -8.44
N PRO A 284 5.92 15.55 -7.82
CA PRO A 284 6.20 16.33 -6.61
C PRO A 284 6.12 15.47 -5.35
N HIS A 285 6.92 15.84 -4.34
CA HIS A 285 6.69 15.46 -2.96
C HIS A 285 5.24 15.83 -2.59
N TRP A 286 4.37 14.88 -2.22
CA TRP A 286 2.95 15.21 -2.08
C TRP A 286 2.60 15.87 -0.75
N THR A 287 3.34 15.58 0.33
CA THR A 287 3.16 16.23 1.64
C THR A 287 4.48 16.70 2.26
N MET A 288 5.28 15.84 2.94
CA MET A 288 6.57 16.25 3.51
C MET A 288 7.56 15.10 3.78
N ASP A 289 8.87 15.39 3.80
CA ASP A 289 9.88 14.37 4.10
C ASP A 289 9.74 13.99 5.59
N GLN A 290 9.49 12.72 5.91
CA GLN A 290 9.47 12.26 7.29
C GLN A 290 10.86 11.81 7.73
N LYS A 291 11.33 12.26 8.91
CA LYS A 291 12.61 11.86 9.46
C LYS A 291 12.44 10.77 10.51
N ALA A 292 13.26 9.74 10.44
CA ALA A 292 13.39 8.76 11.51
C ALA A 292 14.06 9.39 12.74
N ILE A 293 13.51 9.12 13.93
CA ILE A 293 14.14 9.49 15.21
C ILE A 293 15.36 8.60 15.41
N GLN A 294 16.52 9.22 15.53
CA GLN A 294 17.76 8.50 15.81
C GLN A 294 18.04 8.49 17.31
N VAL A 295 18.10 7.30 17.91
CA VAL A 295 18.49 7.11 19.31
C VAL A 295 19.98 6.79 19.37
N SER A 296 20.74 7.60 20.10
CA SER A 296 22.18 7.42 20.33
C SER A 296 22.54 7.49 21.80
N GLU A 297 23.65 6.84 22.14
CA GLU A 297 24.22 6.90 23.49
C GLU A 297 25.18 8.07 23.59
N ASP A 298 25.12 8.80 24.71
CA ASP A 298 26.22 9.64 25.16
C ASP A 298 26.75 9.10 26.50
N SER A 299 28.05 8.87 26.55
CA SER A 299 28.75 8.37 27.73
C SER A 299 29.18 9.48 28.70
N ASN A 300 28.91 10.75 28.36
CA ASN A 300 29.20 11.90 29.19
C ASN A 300 28.44 11.85 30.51
N VAL A 301 29.16 12.17 31.59
CA VAL A 301 28.67 12.17 32.98
C VAL A 301 28.74 13.55 33.63
N GLY A 302 29.10 14.59 32.87
CA GLY A 302 29.28 15.94 33.39
C GLY A 302 28.00 16.77 33.33
N GLY A 303 27.58 17.32 34.47
CA GLY A 303 26.56 18.37 34.58
C GLY A 303 25.23 17.94 35.23
N THR A 304 24.37 18.91 35.55
CA THR A 304 23.03 18.74 36.14
C THR A 304 21.98 18.21 35.16
N TRP A 305 22.36 17.89 33.92
CA TRP A 305 21.50 17.49 32.80
C TRP A 305 20.63 16.24 33.04
N PRO A 306 19.52 16.06 32.30
CA PRO A 306 18.61 14.90 32.41
C PRO A 306 19.25 13.54 32.02
N TYR A 307 18.52 12.43 32.20
CA TYR A 307 18.98 11.06 31.88
C TYR A 307 18.84 10.68 30.40
N GLY A 308 18.04 11.44 29.66
CA GLY A 308 17.98 11.46 28.21
C GLY A 308 17.74 12.89 27.72
N HIS A 309 17.80 13.10 26.42
CA HIS A 309 17.41 14.38 25.82
C HIS A 309 16.90 14.19 24.39
N ALA A 310 15.67 14.63 24.15
CA ALA A 310 15.06 14.79 22.85
C ALA A 310 15.51 16.10 22.19
N TRP A 311 16.22 15.97 21.05
CA TRP A 311 16.67 17.11 20.27
C TRP A 311 15.59 17.58 19.30
N ASN A 312 15.51 18.89 19.05
CA ASN A 312 14.54 19.48 18.13
C ASN A 312 13.12 18.94 18.39
N ALA A 313 12.66 19.04 19.63
CA ALA A 313 11.36 18.61 20.09
C ALA A 313 10.70 19.73 20.94
N PRO A 314 9.35 19.80 21.02
CA PRO A 314 8.38 19.00 20.27
C PRO A 314 8.22 19.50 18.82
N ASN A 315 8.14 18.57 17.87
CA ASN A 315 8.07 18.91 16.45
C ASN A 315 7.34 17.84 15.62
N PRO A 316 6.76 18.18 14.45
CA PRO A 316 6.22 17.18 13.55
C PRO A 316 7.32 16.19 13.08
N PRO A 317 6.96 14.94 12.75
CA PRO A 317 7.89 13.89 12.31
C PRO A 317 8.84 14.29 11.18
N SER A 318 8.50 15.29 10.38
CA SER A 318 9.35 15.84 9.31
C SER A 318 10.59 16.60 9.77
N ILE A 319 10.58 17.12 11.00
CA ILE A 319 11.71 17.83 11.61
C ILE A 319 12.14 17.23 12.95
N ALA A 320 11.52 16.11 13.35
CA ALA A 320 11.87 15.35 14.54
C ALA A 320 13.39 15.10 14.61
N GLY A 321 13.97 15.43 15.75
CA GLY A 321 15.40 15.26 15.98
C GLY A 321 15.76 13.83 16.37
N GLY A 322 16.78 13.71 17.19
CA GLY A 322 17.21 12.44 17.76
C GLY A 322 16.96 12.41 19.26
N ALA A 323 17.18 11.27 19.88
CA ALA A 323 17.23 11.12 21.31
C ALA A 323 18.66 10.74 21.73
N THR A 324 19.22 11.45 22.71
CA THR A 324 20.48 11.07 23.35
C THR A 324 20.18 10.44 24.70
N ILE A 325 20.76 9.27 24.97
CA ILE A 325 20.55 8.53 26.22
C ILE A 325 21.85 8.48 27.01
N TYR A 326 21.83 8.99 28.24
CA TYR A 326 23.02 9.07 29.10
C TYR A 326 23.19 7.79 29.94
N THR A 327 23.47 6.67 29.29
CA THR A 327 23.47 5.33 29.89
C THR A 327 24.42 5.19 31.09
N LYS A 328 25.58 5.88 31.09
CA LYS A 328 26.54 5.84 32.20
C LYS A 328 25.97 6.52 33.45
N ARG A 329 25.21 7.60 33.27
CA ARG A 329 24.50 8.28 34.37
C ARG A 329 23.39 7.41 34.94
N ILE A 330 22.59 6.80 34.06
CA ILE A 330 21.55 5.84 34.47
C ILE A 330 22.17 4.70 35.28
N ARG A 331 23.25 4.09 34.77
CA ARG A 331 23.97 3.00 35.46
C ARG A 331 24.51 3.42 36.82
N ASN A 332 25.16 4.58 36.91
CA ASN A 332 25.69 5.10 38.17
C ASN A 332 24.57 5.30 39.21
N ARG A 333 23.43 5.84 38.79
CA ARG A 333 22.31 6.10 39.70
C ARG A 333 21.68 4.79 40.19
N ILE A 334 21.40 3.85 39.30
CA ILE A 334 20.82 2.55 39.68
C ILE A 334 21.77 1.77 40.59
N ASN A 335 23.07 1.72 40.27
CA ASN A 335 24.05 0.98 41.08
C ASN A 335 24.32 1.60 42.46
N ASN A 336 24.03 2.90 42.65
CA ASN A 336 24.24 3.61 43.92
C ASN A 336 22.95 3.69 44.77
N THR A 337 21.84 3.11 44.31
CA THR A 337 20.57 3.14 45.04
C THR A 337 20.38 1.80 45.75
N GLU A 338 20.35 1.80 47.10
CA GLU A 338 20.21 0.57 47.91
C GLU A 338 18.83 -0.13 47.78
N ALA A 339 17.88 0.51 47.11
CA ALA A 339 16.54 -0.02 46.84
C ALA A 339 16.45 -0.56 45.39
N GLU A 340 16.93 -1.79 45.17
CA GLU A 340 16.82 -2.48 43.88
C GLU A 340 15.36 -2.87 43.59
N THR A 341 14.76 -2.21 42.59
CA THR A 341 13.52 -2.72 41.96
C THR A 341 13.56 -2.72 40.43
N ILE A 342 14.50 -2.01 39.79
CA ILE A 342 14.61 -1.94 38.33
C ILE A 342 16.04 -2.17 37.84
N SER A 343 16.20 -2.99 36.80
CA SER A 343 17.52 -3.24 36.20
C SER A 343 17.98 -2.03 35.37
N VAL A 344 19.31 -1.84 35.23
CA VAL A 344 19.88 -0.79 34.37
C VAL A 344 19.35 -0.84 32.95
N SER A 345 19.21 -2.04 32.38
CA SER A 345 18.66 -2.19 31.03
C SER A 345 17.22 -1.73 30.93
N GLU A 346 16.43 -1.94 31.99
CA GLU A 346 15.03 -1.58 32.02
C GLU A 346 14.84 -0.07 32.17
N ALA A 347 15.63 0.56 33.03
CA ALA A 347 15.69 2.01 33.14
C ALA A 347 16.07 2.66 31.79
N ILE A 348 17.05 2.09 31.07
CA ILE A 348 17.40 2.59 29.73
C ILE A 348 16.22 2.49 28.76
N LYS A 349 15.44 1.40 28.76
CA LYS A 349 14.26 1.25 27.88
C LYS A 349 13.18 2.29 28.19
N LEU A 350 12.96 2.61 29.47
CA LEU A 350 12.01 3.65 29.90
C LEU A 350 12.45 5.02 29.37
N VAL A 351 13.71 5.40 29.60
CA VAL A 351 14.25 6.69 29.12
C VAL A 351 14.15 6.77 27.60
N ILE A 352 14.50 5.72 26.85
CA ILE A 352 14.33 5.71 25.39
C ILE A 352 12.88 6.01 24.98
N GLY A 353 11.92 5.36 25.63
CA GLY A 353 10.50 5.56 25.34
C GLY A 353 10.02 6.98 25.64
N HIS A 354 10.43 7.53 26.78
CA HIS A 354 10.14 8.89 27.21
C HIS A 354 10.69 9.93 26.21
N GLU A 355 11.98 9.82 25.83
CA GLU A 355 12.58 10.76 24.87
C GLU A 355 11.97 10.66 23.47
N ILE A 356 11.59 9.46 23.03
CA ILE A 356 10.87 9.29 21.76
C ILE A 356 9.49 9.95 21.85
N GLY A 357 8.79 9.82 22.99
CA GLY A 357 7.53 10.50 23.24
C GLY A 357 7.64 12.03 23.11
N HIS A 358 8.68 12.63 23.70
CA HIS A 358 8.96 14.06 23.51
C HIS A 358 9.19 14.45 22.04
N ASN A 359 9.93 13.63 21.29
CA ASN A 359 10.18 13.89 19.86
C ASN A 359 8.89 13.97 19.02
N ILE A 360 7.80 13.33 19.47
CA ILE A 360 6.51 13.32 18.78
C ILE A 360 5.44 14.16 19.47
N ASP A 361 5.86 15.07 20.37
CA ASP A 361 4.99 16.00 21.11
C ASP A 361 3.98 15.31 22.02
N LEU A 362 4.40 14.23 22.69
CA LEU A 362 3.66 13.68 23.82
C LEU A 362 4.16 14.39 25.09
N PRO A 363 3.27 15.06 25.86
CA PRO A 363 3.62 15.59 27.16
C PRO A 363 3.83 14.46 28.18
N ASP A 364 4.56 14.78 29.25
CA ASP A 364 4.86 13.86 30.36
C ASP A 364 3.60 13.25 30.98
N ALA A 365 2.48 13.97 30.95
CA ALA A 365 1.22 13.57 31.57
C ALA A 365 0.23 12.86 30.63
N ILE A 366 0.68 12.03 29.68
CA ILE A 366 -0.27 11.18 28.92
C ILE A 366 -0.59 9.92 29.69
N SER A 367 -1.78 9.87 30.29
CA SER A 367 -2.36 8.66 30.89
C SER A 367 -2.65 7.61 29.79
N ILE A 368 -1.74 6.66 29.62
CA ILE A 368 -2.00 5.40 28.92
C ILE A 368 -2.52 4.41 29.97
N ALA A 369 -3.80 4.51 30.33
CA ALA A 369 -4.45 3.84 31.47
C ALA A 369 -3.82 4.13 32.86
N PRO A 370 -4.59 4.05 33.97
CA PRO A 370 -4.05 4.25 35.31
C PRO A 370 -2.95 3.23 35.62
N GLY A 371 -1.73 3.71 35.90
CA GLY A 371 -0.59 2.87 36.28
C GLY A 371 0.23 2.26 35.13
N GLN A 372 0.12 2.77 33.89
CA GLN A 372 0.85 2.23 32.73
C GLN A 372 1.48 3.28 31.79
N SER A 373 1.49 4.56 32.14
CA SER A 373 2.09 5.56 31.26
C SER A 373 3.61 5.48 31.21
N ILE A 374 4.16 5.34 30.00
CA ILE A 374 5.59 5.49 29.73
C ILE A 374 6.05 6.96 29.84
N MET A 375 5.11 7.89 29.69
CA MET A 375 5.35 9.32 29.85
C MET A 375 5.31 9.70 31.33
N GLN A 376 4.43 9.05 32.12
CA GLN A 376 4.42 9.06 33.59
C GLN A 376 5.10 7.80 34.14
N TRP A 377 6.34 7.55 33.71
CA TRP A 377 7.11 6.37 34.10
C TRP A 377 7.29 6.24 35.63
N GLU A 378 7.00 7.30 36.39
CA GLU A 378 6.88 7.36 37.85
C GLU A 378 5.81 6.42 38.42
N ASP A 379 4.69 6.21 37.71
CA ASP A 379 3.53 5.42 38.15
C ASP A 379 3.66 3.91 37.89
N ASN A 380 4.61 3.51 37.05
CA ASN A 380 4.94 2.11 36.73
C ASN A 380 5.92 1.47 37.72
N LEU A 381 6.30 2.21 38.75
CA LEU A 381 7.28 1.85 39.73
C LEU A 381 6.59 1.61 41.07
N SER A 382 7.14 0.71 41.90
CA SER A 382 6.58 0.47 43.24
C SER A 382 6.41 1.78 44.01
N ASP A 383 5.45 1.88 44.94
CA ASP A 383 5.17 3.12 45.70
C ASP A 383 6.42 3.77 46.35
N LYS A 384 7.43 2.97 46.69
CA LYS A 384 8.74 3.45 47.17
C LYS A 384 9.60 4.09 46.07
N SER A 385 9.61 3.50 44.89
CA SER A 385 10.34 4.00 43.72
C SER A 385 9.67 5.26 43.15
N ARG A 386 8.33 5.33 43.17
CA ARG A 386 7.54 6.51 42.82
C ARG A 386 7.86 7.71 43.72
N ASN A 387 7.82 7.54 45.05
CA ASN A 387 8.11 8.64 46.00
C ASN A 387 9.56 9.15 45.93
N TYR A 388 10.53 8.32 45.51
CA TYR A 388 11.95 8.71 45.39
C TYR A 388 12.30 9.38 44.05
N LEU A 389 11.40 9.28 43.07
CA LEU A 389 11.52 9.87 41.73
C LEU A 389 10.55 11.03 41.52
N LEU A 390 9.50 11.17 42.33
CA LEU A 390 8.79 12.44 42.48
C LEU A 390 9.71 13.52 43.08
N GLU A 391 10.66 13.14 43.93
CA GLU A 391 11.80 14.00 44.30
C GLU A 391 12.78 14.25 43.12
N TRP A 392 12.85 13.38 42.09
CA TRP A 392 13.62 13.63 40.85
C TRP A 392 12.99 14.71 39.96
N HIS A 393 11.67 14.70 39.76
CA HIS A 393 10.99 15.57 38.80
C HIS A 393 10.78 17.00 39.34
N GLU A 394 10.68 17.16 40.66
CA GLU A 394 10.65 18.47 41.32
C GLU A 394 12.02 19.19 41.33
N ASP A 395 13.13 18.47 41.33
CA ASP A 395 14.47 19.06 41.30
C ASP A 395 14.89 19.48 39.87
N GLU A 396 14.38 18.81 38.83
CA GLU A 396 14.59 19.20 37.42
C GLU A 396 13.95 20.56 37.08
N TYR A 397 12.85 20.93 37.75
CA TYR A 397 12.19 22.25 37.58
C TYR A 397 12.69 23.34 38.56
N LYS A 398 13.49 22.99 39.57
CA LYS A 398 14.11 23.98 40.49
C LYS A 398 15.46 24.50 40.00
N LEU A 399 15.98 23.98 38.87
CA LEU A 399 17.32 24.29 38.36
C LEU A 399 17.34 25.03 37.01
N VAL A 400 16.20 25.55 36.55
CA VAL A 400 16.15 26.57 35.50
C VAL A 400 15.96 27.94 36.16
N PRO A 401 16.89 28.90 36.02
CA PRO A 401 16.63 30.31 36.37
C PRO A 401 15.46 30.90 35.60
#